data_AF-A0A959NDG9-F1
#
_entry.id   AF-A0A959NDG9-F1
#
_cell.length_a   1.000
_cell.length_b   1.000
_cell.length_c   1.000
_cell.angle_alpha   90.00
_cell.angle_beta   90.00
_cell.angle_gamma   90.00
#
_symmetry.space_group_name_H-M   'P 1'
#
loop_
_entity.id
_entity.type
_entity.pdbx_description
1 polymer ?
#
loop_
_entity_poly.entity_id
_entity_poly.type
_entity_poly.pdbx_seq_one_letter_code
_entity_poly.pdbx_strand_id
1 'polypeptide(L)'
;HYENGKLADIRLEYQLPGQSENLNDDFACKFNYQPFNKLSKACQFSAAVAMFGSVLRNSPFTRNVDWDQILTLAQNSSGSENSLQTEFIQLVQEAKNLYEKVKKRK
;
A
#
# COMPACT_ATOMS: atom_id res chain seq x y z
N HIS A 1 -5.06 -19.67 -3.76
CA HIS A 1 -3.60 -19.62 -3.52
C HIS A 1 -2.94 -19.06 -4.76
N TYR A 2 -2.12 -18.02 -4.61
CA TYR A 2 -1.44 -17.35 -5.71
C TYR A 2 -0.04 -17.96 -5.81
N GLU A 3 0.19 -18.81 -6.82
CA GLU A 3 1.48 -19.48 -7.01
C GLU A 3 2.45 -18.56 -7.75
N ASN A 4 3.68 -18.43 -7.22
CA ASN A 4 4.73 -17.68 -7.88
C ASN A 4 5.12 -18.34 -9.21
N GLY A 5 5.23 -17.56 -10.28
CA GLY A 5 5.45 -18.11 -11.61
C GLY A 5 5.54 -17.07 -12.71
N LYS A 6 5.16 -17.45 -13.92
CA LYS A 6 5.12 -16.59 -15.09
C LYS A 6 3.73 -15.94 -15.19
N LEU A 7 3.67 -14.61 -15.21
CA LEU A 7 2.43 -13.87 -15.44
C LEU A 7 2.16 -13.71 -16.93
N ALA A 8 3.16 -13.18 -17.65
CA ALA A 8 3.10 -12.89 -19.07
C ALA A 8 4.52 -12.74 -19.63
N ASP A 9 4.65 -12.84 -20.95
CA ASP A 9 5.78 -12.26 -21.67
C ASP A 9 5.24 -11.11 -22.51
N ILE A 10 5.97 -10.00 -22.53
CA ILE A 10 5.65 -8.84 -23.36
C ILE A 10 6.77 -8.69 -24.37
N ARG A 11 6.42 -8.73 -25.65
CA ARG A 11 7.30 -8.29 -26.73
C ARG A 11 6.88 -6.90 -27.16
N LEU A 12 7.80 -5.94 -27.01
CA LEU A 12 7.62 -4.58 -27.48
C LEU A 12 8.40 -4.41 -28.78
N GLU A 13 7.70 -4.28 -29.90
CA GLU A 13 8.31 -3.95 -31.19
C GLU A 13 8.13 -2.44 -31.45
N TYR A 14 9.21 -1.73 -31.74
CA TYR A 14 9.19 -0.28 -31.95
C TYR A 14 10.27 0.19 -32.93
N GLN A 15 10.12 1.39 -33.47
CA GLN A 15 11.12 2.05 -34.31
C GLN A 15 11.53 3.39 -33.70
N LEU A 16 12.81 3.72 -33.78
CA LEU A 16 13.29 5.04 -33.38
C LEU A 16 13.04 6.09 -34.48
N PRO A 17 12.75 7.35 -34.14
CA PRO A 17 12.55 8.41 -35.13
C PRO A 17 13.76 8.55 -36.06
N GLY A 18 13.51 8.49 -37.38
CA GLY A 18 14.55 8.59 -38.39
C GLY A 18 15.31 7.29 -38.69
N GLN A 19 14.93 6.17 -38.07
CA GLN A 19 15.45 4.84 -38.40
C GLN A 19 14.36 3.99 -39.07
N SER A 20 14.78 3.13 -40.00
CA SER A 20 13.90 2.20 -40.71
C SER A 20 13.93 0.78 -40.11
N GLU A 21 14.77 0.54 -39.10
CA GLU A 21 14.91 -0.75 -38.44
C GLU A 21 13.90 -0.89 -37.28
N ASN A 22 13.26 -2.06 -37.19
CA ASN A 22 12.42 -2.44 -36.06
C ASN A 22 13.31 -3.00 -34.93
N LEU A 23 13.11 -2.50 -33.72
CA LEU A 23 13.72 -2.96 -32.47
C LEU A 23 12.70 -3.76 -31.68
N ASN A 24 13.16 -4.80 -31.00
CA ASN A 24 12.32 -5.68 -30.18
C ASN A 24 12.91 -5.79 -28.78
N ASP A 25 12.11 -5.46 -27.76
CA ASP A 25 12.42 -5.69 -26.36
C ASP A 25 11.48 -6.74 -25.76
N ASP A 26 12.05 -7.83 -25.27
CA ASP A 26 11.31 -8.93 -24.63
C ASP A 26 11.39 -8.81 -23.09
N PHE A 27 10.23 -8.69 -22.45
CA PHE A 27 10.09 -8.57 -21.00
C PHE A 27 9.36 -9.78 -20.42
N ALA A 28 10.03 -10.53 -19.54
CA ALA A 28 9.42 -11.59 -18.76
C ALA A 28 8.74 -11.02 -17.51
N CYS A 29 7.41 -10.96 -17.49
CA CYS A 29 6.64 -10.53 -16.32
C CYS A 29 6.45 -11.71 -15.38
N LYS A 30 7.20 -11.73 -14.28
CA LYS A 30 7.03 -12.73 -13.23
C LYS A 30 5.92 -12.33 -12.27
N PHE A 31 5.10 -13.31 -11.89
CA PHE A 31 4.15 -13.15 -10.80
C PHE A 31 4.86 -13.53 -9.50
N ASN A 32 5.34 -12.53 -8.77
CA ASN A 32 6.05 -12.69 -7.50
C ASN A 32 5.15 -12.23 -6.35
N TYR A 33 4.10 -13.00 -6.08
CA TYR A 33 3.23 -12.75 -4.95
C TYR A 33 4.01 -12.92 -3.63
N GLN A 34 3.99 -11.87 -2.83
CA GLN A 34 4.52 -11.89 -1.47
C GLN A 34 3.37 -11.61 -0.50
N PRO A 35 3.06 -12.55 0.41
CA PRO A 35 2.10 -12.30 1.47
C PRO A 35 2.44 -11.03 2.25
N PHE A 36 1.41 -10.29 2.67
CA PHE A 36 1.57 -8.99 3.33
C PHE A 36 2.54 -9.03 4.53
N ASN A 37 2.43 -10.07 5.36
CA ASN A 37 3.27 -10.27 6.54
C ASN A 37 4.76 -10.49 6.22
N LYS A 38 5.09 -10.86 4.97
CA LYS A 38 6.47 -11.02 4.50
C LYS A 38 7.02 -9.75 3.88
N LEU A 39 6.21 -8.72 3.61
CA LEU A 39 6.68 -7.46 3.02
C LEU A 39 7.64 -6.73 3.97
N SER A 40 8.43 -5.79 3.44
CA SER A 40 9.28 -4.93 4.28
C SER A 40 8.43 -4.11 5.25
N LYS A 41 8.98 -3.82 6.44
CA LYS A 41 8.33 -2.97 7.44
C LYS A 41 7.94 -1.61 6.85
N ALA A 42 8.78 -1.03 6.01
CA ALA A 42 8.49 0.20 5.28
C ALA A 42 7.24 0.09 4.39
N CYS A 43 7.11 -0.97 3.59
CA CYS A 43 5.90 -1.19 2.77
C CYS A 43 4.65 -1.39 3.63
N GLN A 44 4.75 -2.18 4.70
CA GLN A 44 3.63 -2.38 5.63
C GLN A 44 3.20 -1.06 6.29
N PHE A 45 4.16 -0.21 6.67
CA PHE A 45 3.91 1.09 7.27
C PHE A 45 3.29 2.06 6.25
N SER A 46 3.81 2.14 5.03
CA SER A 46 3.21 2.94 3.96
C SER A 46 1.77 2.53 3.65
N ALA A 47 1.45 1.23 3.74
CA ALA A 47 0.07 0.75 3.62
C ALA A 47 -0.82 1.28 4.75
N ALA A 48 -0.33 1.34 6.00
CA ALA A 48 -1.06 1.94 7.12
C ALA A 48 -1.35 3.43 6.88
N VAL A 49 -0.36 4.19 6.38
CA VAL A 49 -0.49 5.62 6.04
C VAL A 49 -1.53 5.81 4.92
N ALA A 50 -1.45 5.01 3.85
CA ALA A 50 -2.41 5.08 2.76
C ALA A 50 -3.84 4.73 3.21
N MET A 51 -3.97 3.72 4.08
CA MET A 51 -5.25 3.31 4.65
C MET A 51 -5.85 4.42 5.53
N PHE A 52 -5.04 5.03 6.39
CA PHE A 52 -5.43 6.18 7.20
C PHE A 52 -5.95 7.35 6.34
N GLY A 53 -5.17 7.77 5.34
CA GLY A 53 -5.57 8.84 4.43
C GLY A 53 -6.85 8.52 3.64
N SER A 54 -7.06 7.25 3.29
CA SER A 54 -8.26 6.79 2.58
C SER A 54 -9.51 6.86 3.46
N VAL A 55 -9.39 6.51 4.75
CA VAL A 55 -10.49 6.65 5.73
C VAL A 55 -10.83 8.13 5.93
N LEU A 56 -9.83 9.00 6.10
CA LEU A 56 -10.05 10.45 6.25
C LEU A 56 -10.76 11.07 5.03
N ARG A 57 -10.45 10.58 3.83
CA ARG A 57 -11.10 11.02 2.58
C ARG A 57 -12.48 10.38 2.35
N ASN A 58 -12.97 9.54 3.27
CA ASN A 58 -14.21 8.79 3.14
C ASN A 58 -14.27 8.01 1.81
N SER A 59 -13.16 7.34 1.46
CA SER A 59 -13.04 6.57 0.23
C SER A 59 -14.11 5.46 0.16
N PRO A 60 -14.74 5.21 -1.00
CA PRO A 60 -15.71 4.11 -1.13
C PRO A 60 -15.10 2.74 -0.85
N PHE A 61 -13.77 2.61 -0.97
CA PHE A 61 -13.03 1.37 -0.73
C PHE A 61 -12.70 1.13 0.74
N THR A 62 -12.96 2.09 1.64
CA THR A 62 -12.62 1.99 3.07
C THR A 62 -13.82 1.91 4.00
N ARG A 63 -15.01 1.61 3.48
CA ARG A 63 -16.25 1.53 4.28
C ARG A 63 -16.18 0.52 5.44
N ASN A 64 -15.37 -0.53 5.28
CA ASN A 64 -15.23 -1.62 6.26
C ASN A 64 -13.87 -1.59 6.98
N VAL A 65 -13.10 -0.53 6.82
CA VAL A 65 -11.81 -0.38 7.51
C VAL A 65 -12.07 0.09 8.93
N ASP A 66 -11.49 -0.63 9.90
CA ASP A 66 -11.55 -0.27 11.31
C ASP A 66 -10.33 0.57 11.70
N TRP A 67 -10.53 1.56 12.57
CA TRP A 67 -9.45 2.36 13.13
C TRP A 67 -8.46 1.50 13.93
N ASP A 68 -8.95 0.45 14.60
CA ASP A 68 -8.08 -0.48 15.34
C ASP A 68 -7.17 -1.30 14.42
N GLN A 69 -7.62 -1.61 13.20
CA GLN A 69 -6.80 -2.29 12.20
C GLN A 69 -5.68 -1.38 11.71
N ILE A 70 -5.96 -0.09 11.45
CA ILE A 70 -4.94 0.89 11.05
C ILE A 70 -3.91 1.07 12.16
N LEU A 71 -4.36 1.23 13.40
CA LEU A 71 -3.48 1.44 14.55
C LEU A 71 -2.57 0.23 14.77
N THR A 72 -3.14 -0.97 14.77
CA THR A 72 -2.39 -2.23 14.93
C THR A 72 -1.38 -2.40 13.80
N LEU A 73 -1.77 -2.09 12.56
CA LEU A 73 -0.87 -2.18 11.41
C LEU A 73 0.30 -1.19 11.53
N ALA A 74 0.03 0.06 11.90
CA ALA A 74 1.05 1.08 12.10
C ALA A 74 2.04 0.70 13.20
N GLN A 75 1.54 0.25 14.36
CA GLN A 75 2.36 -0.21 15.49
C GLN A 75 3.24 -1.41 15.12
N ASN A 76 2.67 -2.41 14.44
CA ASN A 76 3.42 -3.59 14.04
C ASN A 76 4.47 -3.31 12.96
N SER A 77 4.33 -2.22 12.21
CA SER A 77 5.21 -1.88 11.09
C SER A 77 6.19 -0.73 11.40
N SER A 78 5.99 0.02 12.49
CA SER A 78 6.90 1.08 12.93
C SER A 78 8.22 0.52 13.46
N GLY A 79 9.30 1.26 13.23
CA GLY A 79 10.59 1.05 13.90
C GLY A 79 10.72 1.93 15.13
N SER A 80 11.22 1.38 16.24
CA SER A 80 11.41 2.10 17.52
C SER A 80 12.25 3.38 17.40
N GLU A 81 13.19 3.39 16.47
CA GLU A 81 14.12 4.51 16.26
C GLU A 81 13.53 5.65 15.42
N ASN A 82 12.32 5.49 14.88
CA ASN A 82 11.74 6.46 13.95
C ASN A 82 10.65 7.31 14.65
N SER A 83 11.04 8.50 15.10
CA SER A 83 10.16 9.44 15.78
C SER A 83 8.91 9.82 14.97
N LEU A 84 9.04 9.97 13.64
CA LEU A 84 7.91 10.30 12.76
C LEU A 84 6.88 9.18 12.69
N GLN A 85 7.32 7.91 12.75
CA GLN A 85 6.41 6.77 12.76
C GLN A 85 5.68 6.67 14.10
N THR A 86 6.36 7.00 15.20
CA THR A 86 5.74 7.09 16.53
C THR A 86 4.71 8.22 16.59
N GLU A 87 5.02 9.40 16.05
CA GLU A 87 4.08 10.52 15.96
C GLU A 87 2.87 10.17 15.10
N PHE A 88 3.07 9.47 13.98
CA PHE A 88 1.97 8.98 13.15
C PHE A 88 1.01 8.07 13.93
N ILE A 89 1.53 7.17 14.77
CA ILE A 89 0.68 6.30 15.61
C ILE A 89 -0.18 7.14 16.56
N GLN A 90 0.37 8.20 17.14
CA GLN A 90 -0.39 9.11 18.01
C GLN A 90 -1.49 9.83 17.22
N LEU A 91 -1.20 10.32 16.01
CA LEU A 91 -2.19 10.94 15.14
C LEU A 91 -3.35 10.00 14.78
N VAL A 92 -3.06 8.72 14.50
CA VAL A 92 -4.10 7.71 14.24
C VAL A 92 -4.97 7.51 15.48
N GLN A 93 -4.37 7.43 16.66
CA GLN A 93 -5.08 7.25 17.92
C GLN A 93 -6.01 8.43 18.25
N GLU A 94 -5.55 9.66 18.02
CA GLU A 94 -6.36 10.87 18.21
C GLU A 94 -7.51 10.93 17.20
N ALA A 95 -7.24 10.63 15.94
CA ALA A 95 -8.26 10.56 14.90
C ALA A 95 -9.34 9.53 15.26
N LYS A 96 -8.95 8.31 15.67
CA LYS A 96 -9.91 7.30 16.15
C LYS A 96 -10.86 7.87 17.20
N ASN A 97 -10.30 8.49 18.24
CA ASN A 97 -11.07 9.07 19.34
C ASN A 97 -12.04 10.16 18.88
N LEU A 98 -11.62 11.01 17.93
CA LEU A 98 -12.45 12.07 17.37
C LEU A 98 -13.60 11.50 16.54
N TYR A 99 -13.31 10.59 15.61
CA TYR A 99 -14.29 10.05 14.67
C TYR A 99 -15.29 9.10 15.34
N GLU A 100 -14.89 8.35 16.37
CA GLU A 100 -15.82 7.55 17.17
C GLU A 100 -16.80 8.41 17.96
N LYS A 101 -16.35 9.54 18.53
CA LYS A 101 -17.24 10.50 19.20
C LYS A 101 -18.27 11.09 18.25
N VAL A 102 -17.87 11.41 17.01
CA VAL A 102 -18.78 11.91 15.97
C VAL A 102 -19.81 10.85 15.61
N LYS A 103 -19.40 9.59 15.45
CA LYS A 103 -20.33 8.49 15.15
C LYS A 103 -21.36 8.26 16.26
N LYS A 104 -21.00 8.42 17.53
CA LYS A 104 -21.93 8.26 18.68
C LYS A 104 -22.96 9.39 18.84
N ARG A 105 -22.75 10.54 18.17
CA ARG A 105 -23.66 11.70 18.24
C ARG A 105 -24.68 11.75 17.09
N LYS A 106 -24.52 10.88 16.07
CA LYS A 106 -25.50 10.66 15.00
C LYS A 106 -26.38 9.47 15.38
#